data_AF-A0A945K1K7-F1
#
_entry.id   AF-A0A945K1K7-F1
#
_cell.length_a   1.000
_cell.length_b   1.000
_cell.length_c   1.000
_cell.angle_alpha   90.00
_cell.angle_beta   90.00
_cell.angle_gamma   90.00
#
_symmetry.space_group_name_H-M   'P 1'
#
loop_
_entity.id
_entity.type
_entity.pdbx_description
1 polymer ?
#
loop_
_entity_poly.entity_id
_entity_poly.type
_entity_poly.pdbx_seq_one_letter_code
_entity_poly.pdbx_strand_id
1 'polypeptide(L)'
;MLRDTLKRMDTELNDVVHYTLDIHDVNHKMNDYIGKKIKIEWSGVVICQCGKKSDKFYRSGYCYKCFWESPLASQSIFKPELCTAHLGIEERDLEWEKEFQLAPHYVYLANS
;
A
#
# COMPACT_ATOMS: atom_id res chain seq x y z
N MET A 1 6.77 15.35 13.14
CA MET A 1 5.94 14.64 12.14
C MET A 1 6.70 14.65 10.83
N LEU A 2 6.88 13.49 10.19
CA LEU A 2 7.55 13.37 8.89
C LEU A 2 6.54 13.77 7.81
N ARG A 3 6.77 14.93 7.19
CA ARG A 3 5.80 15.67 6.38
C ARG A 3 6.05 15.49 4.88
N ASP A 4 6.46 14.32 4.39
CA ASP A 4 7.00 14.22 3.01
C ASP A 4 6.66 12.93 2.24
N THR A 5 5.72 12.11 2.72
CA THR A 5 5.35 10.87 2.02
C THR A 5 4.05 11.05 1.24
N LEU A 6 4.12 10.96 -0.08
CA LEU A 6 2.94 10.87 -0.92
C LEU A 6 2.18 9.58 -0.60
N LYS A 7 0.88 9.68 -0.37
CA LYS A 7 -0.01 8.55 -0.18
C LYS A 7 -0.65 8.15 -1.52
N ARG A 8 -1.29 6.98 -1.54
CA ARG A 8 -2.17 6.61 -2.65
C ARG A 8 -3.28 7.65 -2.78
N MET A 9 -3.66 7.99 -4.01
CA MET A 9 -4.80 8.88 -4.28
C MET A 9 -6.10 8.23 -3.85
N ASP A 10 -7.00 9.03 -3.29
CA ASP A 10 -8.40 8.68 -3.11
C ASP A 10 -9.12 8.72 -4.46
N THR A 11 -10.02 7.76 -4.68
CA THR A 11 -10.73 7.59 -5.95
C THR A 11 -12.22 7.50 -5.68
N GLU A 12 -12.99 8.33 -6.37
CA GLU A 12 -14.45 8.33 -6.29
C GLU A 12 -15.04 8.00 -7.67
N LEU A 13 -15.93 7.00 -7.71
CA LEU A 13 -16.61 6.57 -8.92
C LEU A 13 -17.80 7.50 -9.20
N ASN A 14 -17.72 8.23 -10.31
CA ASN A 14 -18.79 9.06 -10.88
C ASN A 14 -18.84 8.81 -12.41
N ASP A 15 -19.72 9.51 -13.14
CA ASP A 15 -19.73 9.48 -14.62
C ASP A 15 -18.33 9.72 -15.22
N VAL A 16 -17.55 10.61 -14.58
CA VAL A 16 -16.10 10.73 -14.76
C VAL A 16 -15.44 10.51 -13.40
N VAL A 17 -14.50 9.56 -13.33
CA VAL A 17 -13.77 9.25 -12.10
C VAL A 17 -13.06 10.49 -11.54
N HIS A 18 -13.19 10.72 -10.23
CA HIS A 18 -12.50 11.81 -9.54
C HIS A 18 -11.34 11.25 -8.71
N TYR A 19 -10.15 11.84 -8.91
CA TYR A 19 -8.95 11.51 -8.16
C TYR A 19 -8.57 12.67 -7.25
N THR A 20 -8.36 12.37 -5.97
CA THR A 20 -7.88 13.35 -4.98
C THR A 20 -6.56 12.87 -4.39
N LEU A 21 -5.58 13.77 -4.31
CA LEU A 21 -4.30 13.51 -3.65
C LEU A 21 -4.19 14.39 -2.41
N ASP A 22 -4.17 13.76 -1.24
CA ASP A 22 -3.79 14.42 0.02
C ASP A 22 -2.28 14.65 0.04
N ILE A 23 -1.88 15.91 0.08
CA ILE A 23 -0.51 16.35 0.37
C ILE A 23 -0.55 17.24 1.59
N HIS A 24 -0.25 16.67 2.76
CA HIS A 24 -0.16 17.40 4.04
C HIS A 24 -1.48 18.03 4.47
N ASP A 25 -2.55 17.24 4.44
CA ASP A 25 -3.91 17.66 4.79
C ASP A 25 -4.47 18.70 3.81
N VAL A 26 -3.83 18.84 2.65
CA VAL A 26 -4.32 19.63 1.51
C VAL A 26 -4.76 18.67 0.42
N ASN A 27 -6.05 18.68 0.13
CA ASN A 27 -6.65 17.85 -0.90
C ASN A 27 -6.51 18.50 -2.28
N HIS A 28 -5.73 17.87 -3.14
CA HIS A 28 -5.55 18.26 -4.54
C HIS A 28 -6.49 17.46 -5.44
N LYS A 29 -7.43 18.13 -6.11
CA LYS A 29 -8.24 17.51 -7.17
C LYS A 29 -7.36 17.27 -8.40
N MET A 30 -6.93 16.02 -8.57
CA MET A 30 -5.91 15.69 -9.56
C MET A 30 -6.40 15.88 -11.00
N ASN A 31 -7.70 15.69 -11.23
CA ASN A 31 -8.35 15.96 -12.52
C ASN A 31 -8.13 17.41 -13.00
N ASP A 32 -8.08 18.38 -12.10
CA ASP A 32 -7.90 19.81 -12.44
C ASP A 32 -6.49 20.11 -12.99
N TYR A 33 -5.55 19.18 -12.85
CA TYR A 33 -4.20 19.30 -13.38
C TYR A 33 -3.99 18.59 -14.72
N ILE A 34 -5.03 17.95 -15.29
CA ILE A 34 -4.96 17.37 -16.62
C ILE A 34 -4.60 18.47 -17.64
N GLY A 35 -3.59 18.21 -18.47
CA GLY A 35 -3.06 19.18 -19.44
C GLY A 35 -2.10 20.23 -18.86
N LYS A 36 -1.88 20.26 -17.54
CA LYS A 36 -0.88 21.12 -16.90
C LYS A 36 0.47 20.41 -16.77
N LYS A 37 1.56 21.19 -16.70
CA LYS A 37 2.90 20.66 -16.41
C LYS A 37 3.07 20.50 -14.90
N ILE A 38 3.37 19.28 -14.46
CA ILE A 38 3.66 18.95 -13.06
C ILE A 38 5.14 18.59 -12.94
N LYS A 39 5.79 19.07 -11.89
CA LYS A 39 7.16 18.70 -11.53
C LYS A 39 7.13 18.02 -10.17
N ILE A 40 7.79 16.87 -10.07
CA ILE A 40 7.98 16.13 -8.81
C ILE A 40 9.48 16.02 -8.58
N GLU A 41 9.93 16.37 -7.38
CA GLU A 41 11.33 16.28 -6.98
C GLU A 41 11.44 15.40 -5.74
N TRP A 42 12.35 14.44 -5.78
CA TRP A 42 12.59 13.58 -4.63
C TRP A 42 13.49 14.29 -3.62
N SER A 43 13.07 14.31 -2.35
CA SER A 43 13.80 14.95 -1.25
C SER A 43 15.07 14.20 -0.82
N GLY A 44 15.36 13.03 -1.41
CA GLY A 44 16.47 12.16 -1.00
C GLY A 44 16.18 11.36 0.28
N VAL A 45 14.98 11.48 0.85
CA VAL A 45 14.60 10.79 2.09
C VAL A 45 13.76 9.57 1.77
N VAL A 46 14.09 8.45 2.43
CA VAL A 46 13.29 7.23 2.41
C VAL A 46 12.64 7.04 3.78
N ILE A 47 11.33 6.79 3.78
CA ILE A 47 10.53 6.59 5.00
C ILE A 47 9.85 5.23 4.87
N CYS A 48 10.13 4.33 5.81
CA CYS A 48 9.45 3.04 5.92
C CYS A 48 8.00 3.26 6.38
N GLN A 49 7.11 2.30 6.10
CA GLN A 49 5.73 2.33 6.57
C GLN A 49 5.58 2.53 8.09
N CYS A 50 6.56 2.12 8.90
CA CYS A 50 6.57 2.41 10.34
C CYS A 50 6.86 3.87 10.71
N GLY A 51 6.99 4.76 9.73
CA GLY A 51 7.30 6.18 9.91
C GLY A 51 8.77 6.48 10.17
N LYS A 52 9.66 5.48 10.20
CA LYS A 52 11.09 5.69 10.43
C LYS A 52 11.81 6.00 9.13
N LYS A 53 12.72 6.98 9.17
CA LYS A 53 13.69 7.22 8.10
C LYS A 53 14.63 6.02 7.96
N SER A 54 15.02 5.73 6.74
CA SER A 54 16.04 4.73 6.42
C SER A 54 16.94 5.27 5.31
N ASP A 55 18.18 4.80 5.24
CA ASP A 55 19.11 5.21 4.17
C ASP A 55 18.70 4.61 2.82
N LYS A 56 18.00 3.46 2.85
CA LYS A 56 17.48 2.77 1.68
C LYS A 56 16.30 1.89 2.06
N PHE A 57 15.42 1.64 1.10
CA PHE A 57 14.45 0.56 1.26
C PHE A 57 15.19 -0.78 1.29
N TYR A 58 14.87 -1.60 2.29
CA TYR A 58 14.99 -3.04 2.21
C TYR A 58 13.78 -3.57 1.44
N ARG A 59 13.85 -4.81 0.96
CA ARG A 59 12.86 -5.49 0.10
C ARG A 59 11.41 -5.00 0.30
N SER A 60 10.69 -4.85 -0.80
CA SER A 60 9.26 -4.50 -0.80
C SER A 60 8.93 -3.17 -0.10
N GLY A 61 9.86 -2.21 -0.08
CA GLY A 61 9.60 -0.86 0.45
C GLY A 61 9.62 -0.75 1.98
N TYR A 62 10.17 -1.74 2.68
CA TYR A 62 10.27 -1.75 4.14
C TYR A 62 11.69 -1.43 4.62
N CYS A 63 11.86 -1.01 5.87
CA CYS A 63 13.17 -1.12 6.52
C CYS A 63 13.41 -2.57 6.94
N TYR A 64 14.66 -2.93 7.23
CA TYR A 64 15.04 -4.31 7.59
C TYR A 64 14.16 -4.91 8.69
N LYS A 65 13.94 -4.15 9.78
CA LYS A 65 13.11 -4.58 10.91
C LYS A 65 11.66 -4.86 10.48
N CYS A 66 11.03 -3.91 9.77
CA CYS A 66 9.65 -4.06 9.35
C CYS A 66 9.43 -5.18 8.34
N PHE A 67 10.41 -5.48 7.48
CA PHE A 67 10.27 -6.57 6.54
C PHE A 67 10.13 -7.94 7.22
N TRP A 68 10.83 -8.14 8.35
CA TRP A 68 10.79 -9.41 9.08
C TRP A 68 9.63 -9.49 10.07
N GLU A 69 9.19 -8.36 10.64
CA GLU A 69 8.18 -8.35 11.70
C GLU A 69 6.77 -8.00 11.21
N SER A 70 6.63 -7.21 10.14
CA SER A 70 5.30 -6.73 9.71
C SER A 70 4.51 -7.85 9.02
N PRO A 71 3.23 -8.07 9.38
CA PRO A 71 2.41 -9.06 8.68
C PRO A 71 2.22 -8.70 7.20
N LEU A 72 2.27 -7.40 6.86
CA LEU A 72 2.20 -6.88 5.48
C LEU A 72 3.42 -7.22 4.60
N ALA A 73 4.51 -7.69 5.20
CA ALA A 73 5.70 -8.14 4.50
C ALA A 73 5.87 -9.67 4.56
N SER A 74 4.81 -10.40 4.92
CA SER A 74 4.87 -11.85 5.08
C SER A 74 5.10 -12.58 3.76
N GLN A 75 5.73 -13.77 3.82
CA GLN A 75 5.99 -14.56 2.61
C GLN A 75 4.69 -15.05 1.97
N SER A 76 3.70 -15.38 2.79
CA SER A 76 2.36 -15.81 2.38
C SER A 76 1.62 -14.79 1.49
N ILE A 77 1.99 -13.50 1.54
CA ILE A 77 1.45 -12.47 0.64
C ILE A 77 1.92 -12.67 -0.81
N PHE A 78 3.18 -13.09 -0.99
CA PHE A 78 3.75 -13.35 -2.32
C PHE A 78 3.51 -14.78 -2.79
N LYS A 79 3.31 -15.68 -1.83
CA LYS A 79 3.09 -17.11 -2.01
C LYS A 79 1.87 -17.55 -1.21
N PRO A 80 0.65 -17.28 -1.72
CA PRO A 80 -0.59 -17.61 -1.01
C PRO A 80 -0.67 -19.09 -0.58
N GLU A 81 0.01 -19.99 -1.30
CA GLU A 81 0.11 -21.42 -0.98
C GLU A 81 0.80 -21.73 0.35
N LEU A 82 1.56 -20.79 0.93
CA LEU A 82 2.22 -20.94 2.24
C LEU A 82 1.34 -20.48 3.42
N CYS A 83 0.17 -19.89 3.16
CA CYS A 83 -0.75 -19.44 4.20
C CYS A 83 -1.24 -20.61 5.07
N THR A 84 -1.06 -20.49 6.39
CA THR A 84 -1.61 -21.43 7.39
C THR A 84 -2.72 -20.82 8.25
N ALA A 85 -3.13 -19.58 7.97
CA ALA A 85 -4.16 -18.87 8.75
C ALA A 85 -5.50 -19.61 8.79
N HIS A 86 -5.86 -20.32 7.70
CA HIS A 86 -7.05 -21.18 7.63
C HIS A 86 -7.03 -22.36 8.62
N LEU A 87 -5.84 -22.75 9.11
CA LEU A 87 -5.66 -23.78 10.14
C LEU A 87 -5.59 -23.19 11.56
N GLY A 88 -5.68 -21.86 11.70
CA GLY A 88 -5.50 -21.16 12.97
C GLY A 88 -4.04 -21.09 13.44
N ILE A 89 -3.06 -21.28 12.55
CA ILE A 89 -1.63 -21.21 12.86
C ILE A 89 -1.09 -19.85 12.42
N GLU A 90 -0.60 -19.09 13.39
CA GLU A 90 -0.02 -17.74 13.21
C GLU A 90 1.35 -17.78 12.53
N GLU A 91 1.56 -16.88 11.56
CA GLU A 91 2.90 -16.60 11.02
C GLU A 91 3.53 -15.34 11.68
N ARG A 92 2.77 -14.24 11.76
CA ARG A 92 3.17 -12.95 12.34
C ARG A 92 2.03 -12.26 13.09
N ASP A 93 0.80 -12.33 12.60
CA ASP A 93 -0.41 -11.78 13.24
C ASP A 93 -1.63 -12.52 12.70
N LEU A 94 -2.16 -13.47 13.49
CA LEU A 94 -3.20 -14.36 13.03
C LEU A 94 -4.51 -13.65 12.66
N GLU A 95 -4.87 -12.59 13.39
CA GLU A 95 -6.13 -11.88 13.15
C GLU A 95 -6.06 -11.06 11.87
N TRP A 96 -4.94 -10.35 11.65
CA TRP A 96 -4.70 -9.67 10.38
C TRP A 96 -4.60 -10.66 9.21
N GLU A 97 -3.92 -11.79 9.40
CA GLU A 97 -3.75 -12.82 8.37
C GLU A 97 -5.09 -13.40 7.93
N LYS A 98 -6.00 -13.71 8.86
CA LYS A 98 -7.34 -14.20 8.53
C LYS A 98 -8.13 -13.17 7.74
N GLU A 99 -8.12 -11.91 8.16
CA GLU A 99 -8.84 -10.83 7.48
C GLU A 99 -8.35 -10.65 6.04
N PHE A 100 -7.04 -10.63 5.84
CA PHE A 100 -6.44 -10.36 4.54
C PHE A 100 -6.41 -11.58 3.61
N GLN A 101 -6.00 -12.75 4.12
CA GLN A 101 -5.69 -13.92 3.29
C GLN A 101 -6.92 -14.80 3.03
N LEU A 102 -7.89 -14.83 3.95
CA LEU A 102 -9.11 -15.62 3.80
C LEU A 102 -10.27 -14.82 3.19
N ALA A 103 -9.95 -13.70 2.54
CA ALA A 103 -10.92 -12.90 1.83
C ALA A 103 -11.58 -13.70 0.68
N PRO A 104 -12.86 -13.43 0.35
CA PRO A 104 -13.52 -14.06 -0.79
C PRO A 104 -12.79 -13.79 -2.10
N HIS A 105 -12.54 -14.84 -2.88
CA HIS A 105 -11.92 -14.74 -4.20
C HIS A 105 -13.00 -14.86 -5.28
N TYR A 106 -13.06 -13.88 -6.19
CA TYR A 106 -14.04 -13.85 -7.27
C TYR A 106 -13.36 -14.15 -8.61
N VAL A 107 -13.92 -15.09 -9.36
CA VAL A 107 -13.49 -15.38 -10.73
C VAL A 107 -14.44 -14.65 -11.69
N TYR A 108 -13.92 -13.65 -12.39
CA TYR A 108 -14.65 -12.97 -13.46
C TYR A 108 -14.39 -13.70 -14.77
N LEU A 109 -15.41 -14.36 -15.31
CA LEU A 109 -15.37 -14.94 -16.64
C LEU A 109 -15.85 -13.89 -17.64
N ALA A 110 -14.92 -13.25 -18.34
CA ALA A 110 -15.26 -12.43 -19.49
C ALA A 110 -15.56 -13.34 -20.68
N ASN A 111 -16.83 -13.45 -21.07
CA ASN A 111 -17.21 -14.07 -22.32
C ASN A 111 -17.19 -12.99 -23.41
N SER A 112 -16.12 -12.99 -24.21
CA SER A 112 -15.92 -12.08 -25.35
C SER A 112 -16.79 -12.44 -26.54
#